data_AF-A0A7J8M4P0-F1
#
_entry.id   AF-A0A7J8M4P0-F1
#
_cell.length_a   1.000
_cell.length_b   1.000
_cell.length_c   1.000
_cell.angle_alpha   90.00
_cell.angle_beta   90.00
_cell.angle_gamma   90.00
#
_symmetry.space_group_name_H-M   'P 1'
#
loop_
_entity.id
_entity.type
_entity.pdbx_description
1 polymer ?
#
loop_
_entity_poly.entity_id
_entity_poly.type
_entity_poly.pdbx_seq_one_letter_code
_entity_poly.pdbx_strand_id
1 'polypeptide(L)'
;MTWTDFLGRADTQVVMFRDKSVDHDTIVVCFRGTQPFNSEDWCSDVDLSWYEFPRIGKVHSGFLKALGMQNVVGWAQQVDHDSAHPPRRAPLAYYDIRDTLRDLLQKNPEAKFIVTGHSLGGALAILFPGILFYHDEELLLERMEGVYTFGQPRVGDEAFGQYMEENFRKNTIEYYRYVYCNDMVPRIPSDGLFKHFGTCVYYNSQYQASIVEEEPYKNYLSIWGSIDMRRNAIYELIRSFIMLTKYGADYKEGWLLFFIRIFGLMIPGIPAH
;
A
#
# COMPACT_ATOMS: atom_id res chain seq x y z
N MET A 1 -2.27 -4.93 16.55
CA MET A 1 -0.89 -4.60 16.11
C MET A 1 -0.13 -5.90 15.99
N THR A 2 0.73 -6.02 15.00
CA THR A 2 1.45 -7.25 14.64
C THR A 2 2.95 -7.04 14.77
N TRP A 3 3.67 -8.13 15.02
CA TRP A 3 5.09 -8.15 15.37
C TRP A 3 6.01 -8.06 14.16
N THR A 4 7.13 -7.35 14.33
CA THR A 4 8.23 -7.29 13.36
C THR A 4 9.49 -7.84 14.00
N ASP A 5 9.97 -9.02 13.57
CA ASP A 5 11.15 -9.69 14.15
C ASP A 5 12.41 -8.81 14.09
N PHE A 6 12.55 -8.01 13.04
CA PHE A 6 13.69 -7.12 12.82
C PHE A 6 13.70 -5.88 13.72
N LEU A 7 12.54 -5.44 14.19
CA LEU A 7 12.41 -4.30 15.10
C LEU A 7 12.26 -4.73 16.57
N GLY A 8 11.94 -6.01 16.82
CA GLY A 8 11.68 -6.53 18.16
C GLY A 8 10.48 -5.88 18.85
N ARG A 9 9.53 -5.33 18.07
CA ARG A 9 8.32 -4.66 18.58
C ARG A 9 7.11 -4.90 17.66
N ALA A 10 5.91 -4.66 18.20
CA ALA A 10 4.70 -4.59 17.40
C ALA A 10 4.59 -3.20 16.75
N ASP A 11 4.48 -3.15 15.43
CA ASP A 11 4.56 -1.90 14.65
C ASP A 11 3.44 -1.83 13.60
N THR A 12 3.30 -2.89 12.81
CA THR A 12 2.27 -2.99 11.79
C THR A 12 0.87 -3.08 12.38
N GLN A 13 -0.08 -2.39 11.76
CA GLN A 13 -1.46 -2.38 12.18
C GLN A 13 -2.36 -2.74 11.01
N VAL A 14 -3.26 -3.69 11.26
CA VAL A 14 -4.26 -4.15 10.32
C VAL A 14 -5.62 -4.11 11.01
N VAL A 15 -6.64 -3.74 10.25
CA VAL A 15 -8.04 -3.88 10.65
C VAL A 15 -8.72 -4.78 9.64
N MET A 16 -9.49 -5.75 10.13
CA MET A 16 -10.37 -6.57 9.33
C MET A 16 -11.81 -6.29 9.75
N PHE A 17 -12.68 -6.04 8.79
CA PHE A 17 -14.12 -5.92 9.05
C PHE A 17 -14.89 -6.62 7.93
N ARG A 18 -16.11 -7.03 8.24
CA ARG A 18 -17.01 -7.71 7.30
C ARG A 18 -18.12 -6.77 6.92
N ASP A 19 -18.24 -6.51 5.63
CA ASP A 19 -19.40 -5.88 5.03
C ASP A 19 -20.38 -6.95 4.54
N LYS A 20 -21.68 -6.73 4.77
CA LYS A 20 -22.73 -7.65 4.36
C LYS A 20 -23.48 -7.02 3.19
N SER A 21 -23.22 -7.52 1.99
CA SER A 21 -23.95 -7.10 0.80
C SER A 21 -25.07 -8.08 0.45
N VAL A 22 -25.88 -7.72 -0.54
CA VAL A 22 -26.95 -8.59 -1.07
C VAL A 22 -26.37 -9.79 -1.83
N ASP A 23 -25.20 -9.62 -2.46
CA ASP A 23 -24.59 -10.65 -3.32
C ASP A 23 -23.80 -11.66 -2.49
N HIS A 24 -22.86 -11.19 -1.67
CA HIS A 24 -22.14 -11.99 -0.67
C HIS A 24 -21.54 -11.11 0.43
N ASP A 25 -21.06 -11.74 1.49
CA ASP A 25 -20.24 -11.05 2.48
C ASP A 25 -18.87 -10.71 1.89
N THR A 26 -18.35 -9.52 2.18
CA THR A 26 -17.00 -9.13 1.79
C THR A 26 -16.21 -8.77 3.03
N ILE A 27 -15.11 -9.48 3.27
CA ILE A 27 -14.14 -9.14 4.30
C ILE A 27 -13.16 -8.12 3.72
N VAL A 28 -12.98 -7.00 4.41
CA VAL A 28 -12.03 -5.97 4.02
C VAL A 28 -10.83 -6.04 4.94
N VAL A 29 -9.66 -6.32 4.37
CA VAL A 29 -8.37 -6.28 5.08
C VAL A 29 -7.71 -4.93 4.78
N CYS A 30 -7.60 -4.07 5.79
CA CYS A 30 -7.03 -2.74 5.65
C CYS A 30 -5.74 -2.60 6.45
N PHE A 31 -4.62 -2.40 5.74
CA PHE A 31 -3.33 -2.11 6.34
C PHE A 31 -3.19 -0.61 6.60
N ARG A 32 -2.79 -0.27 7.83
CA ARG A 32 -2.53 1.12 8.21
C ARG A 32 -1.22 1.62 7.58
N GLY A 33 -1.27 2.82 7.03
CA GLY A 33 -0.08 3.59 6.66
C GLY A 33 0.65 4.21 7.85
N THR A 34 1.72 4.95 7.57
CA THR A 34 2.51 5.64 8.59
C THR A 34 1.79 6.89 9.12
N GLN A 35 2.14 7.32 10.34
CA GLN A 35 1.55 8.55 10.91
C GLN A 35 2.12 9.79 10.23
N PRO A 36 1.31 10.86 10.03
CA PRO A 36 1.75 12.09 9.37
C PRO A 36 2.97 12.76 10.04
N PHE A 37 3.12 12.63 11.36
CA PHE A 37 4.26 13.18 12.12
C PHE A 37 5.51 12.29 12.14
N ASN A 38 5.44 11.10 11.54
CA ASN A 38 6.57 10.19 11.33
C ASN A 38 6.89 10.04 9.82
N SER A 39 6.47 11.02 9.02
CA SER A 39 6.62 11.04 7.57
C SER A 39 8.00 11.50 7.09
N GLU A 40 8.81 12.11 7.96
CA GLU A 40 10.21 12.44 7.68
C GLU A 40 11.07 11.17 7.54
N ASP A 41 10.79 10.14 8.34
CA ASP A 41 11.38 8.79 8.21
C ASP A 41 11.01 8.14 6.86
N TRP A 42 9.89 8.54 6.26
CA TRP A 42 9.30 7.85 5.11
C TRP A 42 10.11 7.98 3.81
N CYS A 43 10.75 9.13 3.60
CA CYS A 43 11.58 9.38 2.42
C CYS A 43 13.07 9.15 2.68
N SER A 44 13.49 9.15 3.95
CA SER A 44 14.89 9.05 4.35
C SER A 44 15.30 7.64 4.79
N ASP A 45 14.37 6.86 5.37
CA ASP A 45 14.53 5.43 5.72
C ASP A 45 13.97 4.48 4.64
N VAL A 46 13.89 4.93 3.38
CA VAL A 46 13.76 4.00 2.25
C VAL A 46 15.07 3.22 2.17
N ASP A 47 15.20 2.23 3.05
CA ASP A 47 16.24 1.23 3.02
C ASP A 47 16.04 0.46 1.72
N LEU A 48 16.77 0.88 0.67
CA LEU A 48 16.79 0.28 -0.67
C LEU A 48 17.32 -1.17 -0.66
N SER A 49 17.40 -1.81 0.51
CA SER A 49 17.72 -3.21 0.64
C SER A 49 16.65 -4.09 0.02
N TRP A 50 17.13 -5.09 -0.71
CA TRP A 50 16.30 -6.03 -1.45
C TRP A 50 16.25 -7.37 -0.75
N TYR A 51 15.12 -8.05 -0.88
CA TYR A 51 15.03 -9.49 -0.72
C TYR A 51 14.74 -10.10 -2.08
N GLU A 52 15.57 -11.04 -2.51
CA GLU A 52 15.43 -11.71 -3.80
C GLU A 52 14.71 -13.05 -3.61
N PHE A 53 13.58 -13.21 -4.28
CA PHE A 53 12.90 -14.49 -4.40
C PHE A 53 13.36 -15.17 -5.70
N PRO A 54 13.99 -16.36 -5.61
CA PRO A 54 14.46 -17.06 -6.80
C PRO A 54 13.33 -17.28 -7.81
N ARG A 55 13.53 -16.84 -9.06
CA ARG A 55 12.58 -16.93 -10.18
C ARG A 55 11.31 -16.06 -10.07
N ILE A 56 11.22 -15.20 -9.05
CA ILE A 56 10.10 -14.28 -8.85
C ILE A 56 10.56 -12.84 -9.04
N GLY A 57 11.73 -12.47 -8.50
CA GLY A 57 12.25 -11.10 -8.59
C GLY A 57 12.67 -10.55 -7.23
N LYS A 58 12.95 -9.25 -7.19
CA LYS A 58 13.40 -8.54 -5.99
C LYS A 58 12.27 -7.69 -5.42
N VAL A 59 12.17 -7.69 -4.10
CA VAL A 59 11.14 -6.97 -3.34
C VAL A 59 11.79 -6.14 -2.25
N HIS A 60 11.21 -4.99 -1.92
CA HIS A 60 11.69 -4.11 -0.86
C HIS A 60 11.73 -4.85 0.49
N SER A 61 12.92 -5.00 1.07
CA SER A 61 13.08 -5.83 2.29
C SER A 61 12.32 -5.24 3.48
N GLY A 62 12.34 -3.90 3.64
CA GLY A 62 11.61 -3.20 4.70
C GLY A 62 10.12 -3.55 4.74
N PHE A 63 9.45 -3.55 3.58
CA PHE A 63 8.03 -3.89 3.50
C PHE A 63 7.76 -5.37 3.80
N LEU A 64 8.63 -6.28 3.35
CA LEU A 64 8.51 -7.70 3.72
C LEU A 64 8.70 -7.94 5.22
N LYS A 65 9.67 -7.27 5.84
CA LYS A 65 9.90 -7.33 7.29
C LYS A 65 8.67 -6.84 8.05
N ALA A 66 8.09 -5.71 7.64
CA ALA A 66 6.86 -5.18 8.22
C ALA A 66 5.66 -6.12 8.02
N LEU A 67 5.55 -6.78 6.86
CA LEU A 67 4.48 -7.74 6.59
C LEU A 67 4.61 -9.03 7.44
N GLY A 68 5.79 -9.33 7.97
CA GLY A 68 6.00 -10.48 8.87
C GLY A 68 7.06 -11.47 8.44
N MET A 69 8.02 -11.07 7.60
CA MET A 69 9.18 -11.90 7.27
C MET A 69 9.95 -12.26 8.56
N GLN A 70 10.34 -13.53 8.67
CA GLN A 70 11.09 -14.04 9.81
C GLN A 70 12.60 -13.83 9.58
N ASN A 71 13.32 -13.48 10.65
CA ASN A 71 14.74 -13.16 10.58
C ASN A 71 15.66 -14.34 10.21
N VAL A 72 15.33 -15.56 10.62
CA VAL A 72 16.14 -16.77 10.37
C VAL A 72 15.70 -17.50 9.11
N VAL A 73 14.38 -17.74 8.97
CA VAL A 73 13.83 -18.63 7.93
C VAL A 73 13.17 -17.88 6.77
N GLY A 74 13.12 -16.54 6.83
CA GLY A 74 12.46 -15.73 5.81
C GLY A 74 10.95 -15.97 5.76
N TRP A 75 10.47 -16.59 4.68
CA TRP A 75 9.06 -16.81 4.40
C TRP A 75 8.69 -18.31 4.45
N ALA A 76 8.93 -18.97 5.58
CA ALA A 76 8.47 -20.33 5.80
C ALA A 76 6.94 -20.43 5.69
N GLN A 77 6.40 -21.55 5.19
CA GLN A 77 4.95 -21.69 5.02
C GLN A 77 4.20 -21.72 6.37
N GLN A 78 4.84 -22.17 7.43
CA GLN A 78 4.27 -22.12 8.78
C GLN A 78 5.20 -21.35 9.73
N VAL A 79 4.61 -20.74 10.73
CA VAL A 79 5.36 -20.09 11.81
C VAL A 79 5.65 -21.14 12.87
N ASP A 80 6.92 -21.40 13.11
CA ASP A 80 7.32 -22.06 14.35
C ASP A 80 7.35 -21.00 15.47
N HIS A 81 6.43 -21.15 16.43
CA HIS A 81 6.34 -20.27 17.59
C HIS A 81 7.53 -20.43 18.54
N ASP A 82 8.18 -21.60 18.55
CA ASP A 82 9.28 -21.94 19.45
C ASP A 82 10.65 -21.50 18.88
N SER A 83 10.72 -21.20 17.59
CA SER A 83 11.94 -20.77 16.90
C SER A 83 12.39 -19.34 17.24
N ALA A 84 11.47 -18.46 17.68
CA ALA A 84 11.77 -17.04 17.87
C ALA A 84 12.42 -16.75 19.23
N HIS A 85 13.66 -16.26 19.22
CA HIS A 85 14.41 -15.88 20.41
C HIS A 85 14.87 -14.40 20.33
N PRO A 86 14.36 -13.50 21.19
CA PRO A 86 13.36 -13.72 22.24
C PRO A 86 11.94 -14.00 21.70
N PRO A 87 11.01 -14.53 22.52
CA PRO A 87 9.65 -14.84 22.11
C PRO A 87 8.91 -13.61 21.57
N ARG A 88 8.17 -13.79 20.48
CA ARG A 88 7.34 -12.73 19.89
C ARG A 88 6.22 -12.34 20.86
N ARG A 89 5.97 -11.04 21.05
CA ARG A 89 4.89 -10.54 21.93
C ARG A 89 3.60 -10.21 21.19
N ALA A 90 3.59 -10.38 19.87
CA ALA A 90 2.44 -10.22 18.99
C ALA A 90 2.61 -11.18 17.79
N PRO A 91 1.54 -11.49 17.04
CA PRO A 91 1.63 -12.36 15.88
C PRO A 91 2.22 -11.61 14.67
N LEU A 92 2.83 -12.34 13.73
CA LEU A 92 3.35 -11.79 12.46
C LEU A 92 2.18 -11.47 11.52
N ALA A 93 2.21 -10.31 10.86
CA ALA A 93 1.02 -9.76 10.19
C ALA A 93 0.42 -10.68 9.13
N TYR A 94 1.25 -11.16 8.20
CA TYR A 94 0.85 -12.07 7.13
C TYR A 94 0.16 -13.33 7.68
N TYR A 95 0.82 -14.02 8.61
CA TYR A 95 0.33 -15.31 9.12
C TYR A 95 -0.96 -15.15 9.93
N ASP A 96 -1.06 -14.11 10.76
CA ASP A 96 -2.27 -13.79 11.53
C ASP A 96 -3.48 -13.54 10.62
N ILE A 97 -3.29 -12.71 9.59
CA ILE A 97 -4.33 -12.37 8.61
C ILE A 97 -4.70 -13.62 7.80
N ARG A 98 -3.72 -14.35 7.29
CA ARG A 98 -3.91 -15.57 6.50
C ARG A 98 -4.72 -16.62 7.26
N ASP A 99 -4.33 -16.92 8.50
CA ASP A 99 -4.97 -17.95 9.29
C ASP A 99 -6.38 -17.51 9.75
N THR A 100 -6.56 -16.22 10.06
CA THR A 100 -7.88 -15.64 10.35
C THR A 100 -8.81 -15.69 9.14
N LEU A 101 -8.35 -15.28 7.95
CA LEU A 101 -9.14 -15.36 6.73
C LEU A 101 -9.47 -16.81 6.39
N ARG A 102 -8.53 -17.75 6.54
CA ARG A 102 -8.79 -19.17 6.31
C ARG A 102 -9.95 -19.68 7.18
N ASP A 103 -9.94 -19.37 8.47
CA ASP A 103 -11.03 -19.75 9.39
C ASP A 103 -12.38 -19.11 9.02
N LEU A 104 -12.38 -17.81 8.68
CA LEU A 104 -13.60 -17.08 8.31
C LEU A 104 -14.21 -17.56 6.99
N LEU A 105 -13.37 -17.83 5.98
CA LEU A 105 -13.80 -18.27 4.65
C LEU A 105 -14.25 -19.73 4.65
N GLN A 106 -13.67 -20.59 5.49
CA GLN A 106 -14.15 -21.96 5.71
C GLN A 106 -15.54 -21.98 6.35
N LYS A 107 -15.81 -21.04 7.28
CA LYS A 107 -17.13 -20.90 7.92
C LYS A 107 -18.18 -20.30 7.00
N ASN A 108 -17.77 -19.60 5.94
CA ASN A 108 -18.68 -18.95 5.00
C ASN A 108 -18.20 -19.15 3.55
N PRO A 109 -18.64 -20.24 2.89
CA PRO A 109 -18.23 -20.59 1.53
C PRO A 109 -18.62 -19.58 0.44
N GLU A 110 -19.44 -18.57 0.75
CA GLU A 110 -19.79 -17.47 -0.18
C GLU A 110 -19.04 -16.16 0.13
N ALA A 111 -18.54 -15.96 1.36
CA ALA A 111 -17.78 -14.75 1.74
C ALA A 111 -16.47 -14.54 0.95
N LYS A 112 -16.27 -13.42 0.30
CA LYS A 112 -14.99 -13.12 -0.35
C LYS A 112 -14.22 -12.06 0.43
N PHE A 113 -13.04 -11.69 -0.03
CA PHE A 113 -12.28 -10.61 0.58
C PHE A 113 -11.53 -9.72 -0.40
N ILE A 114 -11.29 -8.49 0.05
CA ILE A 114 -10.43 -7.52 -0.62
C ILE A 114 -9.33 -7.06 0.33
N VAL A 115 -8.23 -6.58 -0.26
CA VAL A 115 -7.10 -6.04 0.49
C VAL A 115 -6.87 -4.59 0.09
N THR A 116 -6.67 -3.73 1.07
CA THR A 116 -6.47 -2.30 0.84
C THR A 116 -5.49 -1.68 1.82
N GLY A 117 -4.99 -0.50 1.46
CA GLY A 117 -4.14 0.31 2.32
C GLY A 117 -3.70 1.59 1.64
N HIS A 118 -3.32 2.56 2.46
CA HIS A 118 -2.76 3.84 2.04
C HIS A 118 -1.26 3.89 2.39
N SER A 119 -0.43 4.53 1.55
CA SER A 119 0.98 4.77 1.87
C SER A 119 1.73 3.44 2.10
N LEU A 120 2.39 3.30 3.25
CA LEU A 120 3.03 2.05 3.68
C LEU A 120 2.02 0.89 3.70
N GLY A 121 0.78 1.16 4.11
CA GLY A 121 -0.30 0.19 4.07
C GLY A 121 -0.63 -0.26 2.65
N GLY A 122 -0.48 0.61 1.66
CA GLY A 122 -0.62 0.25 0.24
C GLY A 122 0.45 -0.75 -0.20
N ALA A 123 1.70 -0.55 0.23
CA ALA A 123 2.78 -1.50 -0.03
C ALA A 123 2.52 -2.87 0.63
N LEU A 124 2.07 -2.88 1.90
CA LEU A 124 1.73 -4.13 2.59
C LEU A 124 0.53 -4.84 1.94
N ALA A 125 -0.47 -4.06 1.51
CA ALA A 125 -1.66 -4.59 0.85
C ALA A 125 -1.35 -5.32 -0.45
N ILE A 126 -0.40 -4.82 -1.26
CA ILE A 126 0.00 -5.48 -2.51
C ILE A 126 1.00 -6.61 -2.30
N LEU A 127 1.82 -6.57 -1.25
CA LEU A 127 2.74 -7.67 -0.93
C LEU A 127 2.03 -8.86 -0.29
N PHE A 128 0.91 -8.65 0.39
CA PHE A 128 0.10 -9.73 0.96
C PHE A 128 -0.28 -10.82 -0.07
N PRO A 129 -0.92 -10.52 -1.20
CA PRO A 129 -1.16 -11.51 -2.25
C PRO A 129 0.13 -12.09 -2.85
N GLY A 130 1.22 -11.31 -2.93
CA GLY A 130 2.51 -11.81 -3.39
C GLY A 130 3.02 -12.97 -2.55
N ILE A 131 2.86 -12.90 -1.23
CA ILE A 131 3.23 -14.00 -0.33
C ILE A 131 2.19 -15.15 -0.40
N LEU A 132 0.90 -14.85 -0.59
CA LEU A 132 -0.11 -15.90 -0.82
C LEU A 132 0.20 -16.73 -2.08
N PHE A 133 0.60 -16.08 -3.18
CA PHE A 133 1.05 -16.76 -4.40
C PHE A 133 2.32 -17.58 -4.15
N TYR A 134 3.26 -17.05 -3.37
CA TYR A 134 4.49 -17.77 -3.00
C TYR A 134 4.23 -19.01 -2.13
N HIS A 135 3.20 -18.96 -1.28
CA HIS A 135 2.79 -20.07 -0.40
C HIS A 135 1.72 -21.00 -0.99
N ASP A 136 1.25 -20.71 -2.21
CA ASP A 136 0.21 -21.47 -2.92
C ASP A 136 -1.08 -21.62 -2.08
N GLU A 137 -1.55 -20.52 -1.50
CA GLU A 137 -2.71 -20.48 -0.61
C GLU A 137 -4.04 -20.52 -1.38
N GLU A 138 -4.33 -21.65 -2.04
CA GLU A 138 -5.42 -21.84 -3.01
C GLU A 138 -6.78 -21.26 -2.54
N LEU A 139 -7.23 -21.61 -1.34
CA LEU A 139 -8.52 -21.12 -0.80
C LEU A 139 -8.56 -19.59 -0.71
N LEU A 140 -7.45 -18.96 -0.31
CA LEU A 140 -7.40 -17.50 -0.18
C LEU A 140 -7.31 -16.85 -1.56
N LEU A 141 -6.56 -17.45 -2.49
CA LEU A 141 -6.42 -16.93 -3.85
C LEU A 141 -7.73 -17.01 -4.63
N GLU A 142 -8.49 -18.10 -4.50
CA GLU A 142 -9.80 -18.27 -5.12
C GLU A 142 -10.84 -17.26 -4.60
N ARG A 143 -10.69 -16.82 -3.34
CA ARG A 143 -11.68 -15.99 -2.63
C ARG A 143 -11.28 -14.53 -2.51
N MET A 144 -10.14 -14.15 -3.08
CA MET A 144 -9.70 -12.76 -3.19
C MET A 144 -10.36 -12.11 -4.40
N GLU A 145 -11.11 -11.03 -4.20
CA GLU A 145 -11.71 -10.29 -5.32
C GLU A 145 -10.78 -9.25 -5.90
N GLY A 146 -10.00 -8.61 -5.04
CA GLY A 146 -9.12 -7.57 -5.51
C GLY A 146 -8.29 -6.87 -4.45
N VAL A 147 -7.39 -6.05 -4.96
CA VAL A 147 -6.45 -5.24 -4.21
C VAL A 147 -6.60 -3.80 -4.67
N TYR A 148 -6.85 -2.90 -3.72
CA TYR A 148 -7.08 -1.49 -3.99
C TYR A 148 -6.13 -0.67 -3.12
N THR A 149 -5.16 0.00 -3.72
CA THR A 149 -4.12 0.71 -2.98
C THR A 149 -4.14 2.19 -3.29
N PHE A 150 -3.79 3.01 -2.30
CA PHE A 150 -3.84 4.47 -2.40
C PHE A 150 -2.48 5.03 -2.03
N GLY A 151 -1.87 5.84 -2.91
CA GLY A 151 -0.54 6.37 -2.66
C GLY A 151 0.44 5.25 -2.32
N GLN A 152 0.47 4.16 -3.11
CA GLN A 152 1.35 3.02 -2.87
C GLN A 152 2.76 3.33 -3.41
N PRO A 153 3.85 3.15 -2.63
CA PRO A 153 5.22 3.24 -3.14
C PRO A 153 5.57 2.03 -4.00
N ARG A 154 6.63 2.10 -4.81
CA ARG A 154 7.08 0.92 -5.58
C ARG A 154 7.57 -0.18 -4.62
N VAL A 155 7.15 -1.43 -4.85
CA VAL A 155 7.38 -2.53 -3.91
C VAL A 155 8.40 -3.56 -4.38
N GLY A 156 8.65 -3.66 -5.69
CA GLY A 156 9.56 -4.65 -6.26
C GLY A 156 10.12 -4.22 -7.61
N ASP A 157 10.94 -5.09 -8.20
CA ASP A 157 11.48 -4.90 -9.55
C ASP A 157 10.49 -5.34 -10.64
N GLU A 158 10.90 -5.22 -11.90
CA GLU A 158 10.09 -5.58 -13.07
C GLU A 158 9.70 -7.07 -13.06
N ALA A 159 10.62 -7.96 -12.66
CA ALA A 159 10.36 -9.39 -12.59
C ALA A 159 9.26 -9.70 -11.57
N PHE A 160 9.31 -9.07 -10.39
CA PHE A 160 8.25 -9.21 -9.39
C PHE A 160 6.90 -8.67 -9.92
N GLY A 161 6.92 -7.56 -10.64
CA GLY A 161 5.71 -7.01 -11.27
C GLY A 161 5.07 -7.98 -12.27
N GLN A 162 5.88 -8.59 -13.15
CA GLN A 162 5.41 -9.60 -14.10
C GLN A 162 4.84 -10.83 -13.39
N TYR A 163 5.52 -11.32 -12.37
CA TYR A 163 5.04 -12.42 -11.54
C TYR A 163 3.66 -12.13 -10.92
N MET A 164 3.47 -10.92 -10.39
CA MET A 164 2.19 -10.52 -9.79
C MET A 164 1.08 -10.42 -10.84
N GLU A 165 1.33 -9.79 -11.98
CA GLU A 165 0.32 -9.63 -13.04
C GLU A 165 -0.12 -10.97 -13.63
N GLU A 166 0.81 -11.91 -13.83
CA GLU A 166 0.49 -13.26 -14.29
C GLU A 166 -0.42 -14.00 -13.29
N ASN A 167 -0.10 -13.93 -12.00
CA ASN A 167 -0.89 -14.57 -10.96
C ASN A 167 -2.27 -13.92 -10.77
N PHE A 168 -2.36 -12.59 -10.83
CA PHE A 168 -3.65 -11.89 -10.79
C PHE A 168 -4.54 -12.28 -11.96
N ARG A 169 -3.99 -12.33 -13.19
CA ARG A 169 -4.73 -12.77 -14.38
C ARG A 169 -5.19 -14.22 -14.26
N LYS A 170 -4.33 -15.11 -13.75
CA LYS A 170 -4.66 -16.54 -13.56
C LYS A 170 -5.80 -16.74 -12.56
N ASN A 171 -5.84 -15.96 -11.49
CA ASN A 171 -6.83 -16.09 -10.41
C ASN A 171 -8.02 -15.13 -10.55
N THR A 172 -8.10 -14.33 -11.62
CA THR A 172 -9.16 -13.33 -11.85
C THR A 172 -9.29 -12.33 -10.69
N ILE A 173 -8.15 -11.89 -10.16
CA ILE A 173 -8.07 -10.92 -9.07
C ILE A 173 -7.86 -9.53 -9.65
N GLU A 174 -8.69 -8.57 -9.27
CA GLU A 174 -8.58 -7.19 -9.72
C GLU A 174 -7.47 -6.44 -8.95
N TYR A 175 -6.68 -5.62 -9.63
CA TYR A 175 -5.68 -4.77 -8.98
C TYR A 175 -5.69 -3.35 -9.52
N TYR A 176 -5.99 -2.39 -8.64
CA TYR A 176 -6.00 -0.96 -8.95
C TYR A 176 -5.14 -0.17 -7.97
N ARG A 177 -4.27 0.66 -8.53
CA ARG A 177 -3.42 1.60 -7.79
C ARG A 177 -3.91 3.02 -8.02
N TYR A 178 -4.36 3.67 -6.96
CA TYR A 178 -4.88 5.03 -6.98
C TYR A 178 -3.78 6.02 -6.62
N VAL A 179 -3.55 7.00 -7.49
CA VAL A 179 -2.56 8.05 -7.31
C VAL A 179 -3.21 9.41 -7.42
N TYR A 180 -3.06 10.24 -6.39
CA TYR A 180 -3.56 11.60 -6.41
C TYR A 180 -2.46 12.60 -6.81
N CYS A 181 -2.66 13.28 -7.93
CA CYS A 181 -1.94 14.49 -8.31
C CYS A 181 -0.41 14.31 -8.20
N ASN A 182 0.22 15.17 -7.41
CA ASN A 182 1.64 15.20 -7.21
C ASN A 182 2.07 14.32 -6.02
N ASP A 183 1.30 13.34 -5.54
CA ASP A 183 1.67 12.52 -4.38
C ASP A 183 3.10 11.97 -4.51
N MET A 184 3.98 12.30 -3.57
CA MET A 184 5.38 11.88 -3.65
C MET A 184 5.61 10.41 -3.42
N VAL A 185 4.67 9.74 -2.78
CA VAL A 185 4.84 8.38 -2.32
C VAL A 185 4.92 7.35 -3.45
N PRO A 186 4.01 7.35 -4.44
CA PRO A 186 4.16 6.47 -5.61
C PRO A 186 5.46 6.68 -6.38
N ARG A 187 6.13 7.81 -6.19
CA ARG A 187 7.34 8.15 -6.93
C ARG A 187 8.61 7.63 -6.22
N ILE A 188 8.46 6.99 -5.07
CA ILE A 188 9.56 6.34 -4.33
C ILE A 188 9.33 4.83 -4.17
N PRO A 189 10.39 4.03 -4.10
CA PRO A 189 11.75 4.34 -4.58
C PRO A 189 11.77 4.75 -6.06
N SER A 190 12.86 5.36 -6.52
CA SER A 190 12.99 5.85 -7.91
C SER A 190 12.86 4.74 -8.95
N ASP A 191 12.34 5.09 -10.13
CA ASP A 191 11.97 4.22 -11.26
C ASP A 191 13.15 3.51 -12.01
N GLY A 192 14.24 3.19 -11.31
CA GLY A 192 15.35 2.42 -11.86
C GLY A 192 15.26 0.96 -11.48
N LEU A 193 15.47 0.70 -10.19
CA LEU A 193 15.52 -0.64 -9.63
C LEU A 193 14.13 -1.16 -9.22
N PHE A 194 13.21 -0.25 -8.86
CA PHE A 194 11.84 -0.57 -8.50
C PHE A 194 10.89 -0.14 -9.61
N LYS A 195 9.84 -0.94 -9.86
CA LYS A 195 8.81 -0.69 -10.88
C LYS A 195 7.43 -0.81 -10.28
N HIS A 196 6.52 0.02 -10.79
CA HIS A 196 5.09 -0.22 -10.61
C HIS A 196 4.62 -1.27 -11.61
N PHE A 197 3.51 -1.92 -11.27
CA PHE A 197 2.78 -2.84 -12.11
C PHE A 197 1.28 -2.69 -11.83
N GLY A 198 0.43 -3.30 -12.66
CA GLY A 198 -1.02 -3.19 -12.56
C GLY A 198 -1.60 -1.84 -13.01
N THR A 199 -2.92 -1.69 -12.89
CA THR A 199 -3.65 -0.54 -13.44
C THR A 199 -3.53 0.69 -12.54
N CYS A 200 -2.98 1.79 -13.06
CA CYS A 200 -2.91 3.06 -12.34
C CYS A 200 -4.12 3.96 -12.64
N VAL A 201 -4.93 4.23 -11.62
CA VAL A 201 -6.03 5.20 -11.65
C VAL A 201 -5.52 6.53 -11.10
N TYR A 202 -5.17 7.44 -12.01
CA TYR A 202 -4.63 8.75 -11.68
C TYR A 202 -5.74 9.80 -11.55
N TYR A 203 -5.75 10.52 -10.43
CA TYR A 203 -6.62 11.66 -10.19
C TYR A 203 -5.82 12.96 -10.31
N ASN A 204 -6.25 13.87 -11.16
CA ASN A 204 -5.62 15.19 -11.24
C ASN A 204 -6.05 16.10 -10.06
N SER A 205 -5.46 17.31 -10.00
CA SER A 205 -5.80 18.32 -8.98
C SER A 205 -7.26 18.79 -9.05
N GLN A 206 -8.10 18.35 -9.99
CA GLN A 206 -9.53 18.64 -10.07
C GLN A 206 -10.40 17.42 -9.70
N TYR A 207 -9.81 16.34 -9.20
CA TYR A 207 -10.46 15.05 -8.91
C TYR A 207 -11.04 14.36 -10.15
N GLN A 208 -10.49 14.63 -11.34
CA GLN A 208 -10.84 13.88 -12.54
C GLN A 208 -9.94 12.65 -12.66
N ALA A 209 -10.55 11.49 -12.80
CA ALA A 209 -9.86 10.22 -12.94
C ALA A 209 -9.44 9.95 -14.39
N SER A 210 -8.31 9.29 -14.57
CA SER A 210 -7.82 8.77 -15.84
C SER A 210 -7.04 7.48 -15.59
N ILE A 211 -7.17 6.52 -16.51
CA ILE A 211 -6.34 5.31 -16.49
C ILE A 211 -5.06 5.65 -17.24
N VAL A 212 -3.93 5.48 -16.56
CA VAL A 212 -2.60 5.73 -17.12
C VAL A 212 -1.75 4.49 -16.90
N GLU A 213 -0.76 4.27 -17.77
CA GLU A 213 0.24 3.22 -17.57
C GLU A 213 1.06 3.51 -16.31
N GLU A 214 1.43 4.77 -16.10
CA GLU A 214 2.19 5.18 -14.93
C GLU A 214 2.00 6.68 -14.62
N GLU A 215 2.19 7.09 -13.36
CA GLU A 215 1.90 8.45 -12.92
C GLU A 215 2.80 9.52 -13.60
N PRO A 216 2.27 10.74 -13.85
CA PRO A 216 3.08 11.83 -14.40
C PRO A 216 4.28 12.19 -13.52
N TYR A 217 5.41 12.58 -14.12
CA TYR A 217 6.60 13.03 -13.39
C TYR A 217 7.18 11.99 -12.40
N LYS A 218 7.32 10.73 -12.85
CA LYS A 218 7.72 9.53 -12.09
C LYS A 218 8.90 9.70 -11.11
N ASN A 219 9.86 10.58 -11.41
CA ASN A 219 11.04 10.83 -10.56
C ASN A 219 11.24 12.32 -10.19
N TYR A 220 10.24 13.19 -10.44
CA TYR A 220 10.35 14.65 -10.22
C TYR A 220 11.55 15.39 -10.85
N LEU A 221 12.24 14.79 -11.82
CA LEU A 221 13.42 15.40 -12.46
C LEU A 221 13.08 16.45 -13.54
N SER A 222 11.78 16.72 -13.78
CA SER A 222 11.34 17.63 -14.85
C SER A 222 11.22 19.08 -14.38
N ILE A 223 11.89 20.01 -15.07
CA ILE A 223 11.78 21.46 -14.85
C ILE A 223 10.34 21.94 -15.10
N TRP A 224 9.72 21.49 -16.20
CA TRP A 224 8.32 21.83 -16.51
C TRP A 224 7.35 21.22 -15.51
N GLY A 225 7.64 19.99 -15.05
CA GLY A 225 6.89 19.35 -13.97
C GLY A 225 6.94 20.13 -12.67
N SER A 226 8.10 20.73 -12.34
CA SER A 226 8.24 21.56 -11.15
C SER A 226 7.34 22.81 -11.18
N ILE A 227 7.10 23.39 -12.36
CA ILE A 227 6.19 24.52 -12.54
C ILE A 227 4.73 24.08 -12.35
N ASP A 228 4.31 23.01 -13.02
CA ASP A 228 2.96 22.45 -12.90
C ASP A 228 2.66 22.02 -11.46
N MET A 229 3.63 21.41 -10.79
CA MET A 229 3.54 21.00 -9.39
C MET A 229 3.30 22.20 -8.47
N ARG A 230 4.04 23.30 -8.66
CA ARG A 230 3.82 24.55 -7.90
C ARG A 230 2.46 25.16 -8.18
N ARG A 231 1.98 25.15 -9.43
CA ARG A 231 0.62 25.60 -9.76
C ARG A 231 -0.43 24.76 -9.03
N ASN A 232 -0.28 23.44 -9.02
CA ASN A 232 -1.16 22.54 -8.28
C ASN A 232 -1.12 22.83 -6.78
N ALA A 233 0.06 23.03 -6.18
CA ALA A 233 0.17 23.37 -4.76
C ALA A 233 -0.54 24.68 -4.39
N ILE A 234 -0.39 25.72 -5.23
CA ILE A 234 -1.12 26.99 -5.06
C ILE A 234 -2.64 26.75 -5.17
N TYR A 235 -3.07 25.95 -6.15
CA TYR A 235 -4.48 25.61 -6.33
C TYR A 235 -5.05 24.84 -5.12
N GLU A 236 -4.32 23.88 -4.59
CA GLU A 236 -4.66 23.13 -3.38
C GLU A 236 -4.80 24.06 -2.17
N LEU A 237 -3.93 25.07 -2.02
CA LEU A 237 -4.04 26.08 -0.96
C LEU A 237 -5.23 27.02 -1.17
N ILE A 238 -5.55 27.41 -2.40
CA ILE A 238 -6.77 28.23 -2.65
C ILE A 238 -8.02 27.40 -2.34
N ARG A 239 -8.01 26.13 -2.73
CA ARG A 239 -9.10 25.19 -2.49
C ARG A 239 -9.43 25.06 -1.01
N SER A 240 -8.46 25.14 -0.09
CA SER A 240 -8.72 25.05 1.36
C SER A 240 -9.78 26.03 1.87
N PHE A 241 -9.87 27.18 1.21
CA PHE A 241 -10.84 28.22 1.56
C PHE A 241 -12.21 28.02 0.91
N ILE A 242 -12.28 27.24 -0.18
CA ILE A 242 -13.48 27.12 -1.03
C ILE A 242 -14.18 25.77 -0.84
N MET A 243 -13.50 24.72 -0.33
CA MET A 243 -14.07 23.38 -0.20
C MET A 243 -15.39 23.34 0.56
N LEU A 244 -15.47 24.07 1.68
CA LEU A 244 -16.70 24.18 2.47
C LEU A 244 -17.88 24.67 1.63
N THR A 245 -17.66 25.72 0.83
CA THR A 245 -18.72 26.32 -0.01
C THR A 245 -19.05 25.49 -1.24
N LYS A 246 -18.08 24.72 -1.77
CA LYS A 246 -18.22 23.99 -3.03
C LYS A 246 -18.74 22.56 -2.84
N TYR A 247 -18.28 21.86 -1.81
CA TYR A 247 -18.55 20.45 -1.58
C TYR A 247 -19.43 20.18 -0.35
N GLY A 248 -19.63 21.19 0.51
CA GLY A 248 -20.49 21.11 1.68
C GLY A 248 -19.72 21.08 3.01
N ALA A 249 -20.48 21.00 4.10
CA ALA A 249 -19.97 21.10 5.47
C ALA A 249 -18.94 20.02 5.84
N ASP A 250 -19.08 18.83 5.25
CA ASP A 250 -18.20 17.67 5.52
C ASP A 250 -16.78 17.85 4.97
N TYR A 251 -16.57 18.81 4.07
CA TYR A 251 -15.28 19.09 3.44
C TYR A 251 -14.56 20.30 4.06
N LYS A 252 -14.90 20.64 5.31
CA LYS A 252 -14.25 21.73 6.04
C LYS A 252 -12.79 21.38 6.33
N GLU A 253 -11.88 22.23 5.87
CA GLU A 253 -10.46 22.07 6.16
C GLU A 253 -10.13 22.48 7.61
N GLY A 254 -9.38 21.62 8.31
CA GLY A 254 -8.82 21.93 9.62
C GLY A 254 -7.47 22.65 9.52
N TRP A 255 -7.05 23.29 10.62
CA TRP A 255 -5.77 24.03 10.68
C TRP A 255 -4.56 23.17 10.33
N LEU A 256 -4.54 21.89 10.73
CA LEU A 256 -3.44 20.97 10.42
C LEU A 256 -3.25 20.80 8.90
N LEU A 257 -4.31 20.42 8.17
CA LEU A 257 -4.26 20.20 6.73
C LEU A 257 -3.96 21.51 5.98
N PHE A 258 -4.46 22.63 6.47
CA PHE A 258 -4.11 23.95 5.96
C PHE A 258 -2.60 24.23 6.05
N PHE A 259 -1.96 23.99 7.21
CA PHE A 259 -0.51 24.16 7.36
C PHE A 259 0.29 23.19 6.48
N ILE A 260 -0.18 21.95 6.32
CA ILE A 260 0.44 20.99 5.39
C ILE A 260 0.40 21.53 3.95
N ARG A 261 -0.72 22.12 3.52
CA ARG A 261 -0.84 22.76 2.18
C ARG A 261 0.08 23.97 2.02
N ILE A 262 0.29 24.77 3.06
CA ILE A 262 1.29 25.86 3.05
C ILE A 262 2.69 25.27 2.83
N PHE A 263 3.06 24.22 3.57
CA PHE A 263 4.33 23.54 3.39
C PHE A 263 4.47 22.92 1.98
N GLY A 264 3.34 22.52 1.39
CA GLY A 264 3.21 22.11 0.00
C GLY A 264 3.72 23.10 -1.04
N LEU A 265 3.79 24.39 -0.75
CA LEU A 265 4.38 25.38 -1.66
C LEU A 265 5.89 25.16 -1.83
N MET A 266 6.55 24.59 -0.81
CA MET A 266 7.95 24.19 -0.84
C MET A 266 8.14 22.80 -1.46
N ILE A 267 7.34 21.83 -1.00
CA ILE A 267 7.39 20.43 -1.45
C ILE A 267 5.99 20.00 -1.93
N PRO A 268 5.65 20.20 -3.22
CA PRO A 268 4.29 20.01 -3.73
C PRO A 268 3.69 18.61 -3.61
N GLY A 269 4.52 17.59 -3.34
CA GLY A 269 4.04 16.21 -3.22
C GLY A 269 3.54 15.81 -1.85
N ILE A 270 3.87 16.56 -0.79
CA ILE A 270 3.43 16.25 0.58
C ILE A 270 1.92 16.42 0.77
N PRO A 271 1.28 17.53 0.35
CA PRO A 271 -0.16 17.70 0.59
C PRO A 271 -1.06 16.82 -0.29
N ALA A 272 -0.48 16.19 -1.31
CA ALA A 272 -1.20 15.29 -2.19
C ALA A 272 -1.27 13.85 -1.64
N HIS A 273 -0.46 13.54 -0.63
CA HIS A 273 -0.49 12.29 0.12
C HIS A 273 -1.43 12.40 1.34
#